data_AF-A0AAU2Y5Z3-F1
#
_entry.id   AF-A0AAU2Y5Z3-F1
#
_cell.length_a   1.000
_cell.length_b   1.000
_cell.length_c   1.000
_cell.angle_alpha   90.00
_cell.angle_beta   90.00
_cell.angle_gamma   90.00
#
_symmetry.space_group_name_H-M   'P 1'
#
loop_
_entity.id
_entity.type
_entity.pdbx_description
1 polymer ?
#
loop_
_entity_poly.entity_id
_entity_poly.type
_entity_poly.pdbx_seq_one_letter_code
_entity_poly.pdbx_strand_id
1 'polypeptide(L)'
;MPESQPVSQAVLSPLTSSALFLVVTVDPSGEPVVRELLTDLAGLVRSVGFRLPEGELTCVTGIGSDAWDRLFVGPRPAELHPFREVAGARHTAPATPGDLLFHIKARQPDLCFELATHLMDRLRGIVTVRDEVSGFKYFDERDLLGFVDGTENPTGPAANTAVVIGAADPEQDPDFTGGSYVVVQKYLHDLPAWNALPVEAQERAVGRRKLSDIELPDDLKPADSHVALTTITDPDGTERQILRDNMPFGAPGRGEFGTYFIGYASTPSVIERMLANMFIGDPPGSHDRLLDFSTAVTGTLFHVPTADFLDDPPATPEPTVSARTSDGSSGTDDRA
;
A
#
# COMPACT_ATOMS: atom_id res chain seq x y z
N MET A 1 -22.39 1.15 -27.87
CA MET A 1 -21.30 0.19 -27.57
C MET A 1 -21.59 -0.31 -26.17
N PRO A 2 -21.59 -1.61 -25.87
CA PRO A 2 -21.57 -2.00 -24.45
C PRO A 2 -20.33 -1.32 -23.83
N GLU A 3 -20.50 -0.66 -22.68
CA GLU A 3 -19.36 -0.17 -21.90
C GLU A 3 -18.39 -1.34 -21.70
N SER A 4 -17.13 -1.15 -22.08
CA SER A 4 -16.10 -2.14 -21.81
C SER A 4 -16.01 -2.32 -20.30
N GLN A 5 -15.99 -3.57 -19.83
CA GLN A 5 -15.77 -3.83 -18.41
C GLN A 5 -14.43 -3.20 -17.98
N PRO A 6 -14.37 -2.56 -16.80
CA PRO A 6 -13.14 -2.00 -16.28
C PRO A 6 -12.07 -3.09 -16.15
N VAL A 7 -10.83 -2.74 -16.47
CA VAL A 7 -9.69 -3.65 -16.43
C VAL A 7 -8.87 -3.30 -15.19
N SER A 8 -8.97 -4.12 -14.14
CA SER A 8 -8.13 -3.96 -12.95
C SER A 8 -6.63 -4.01 -13.29
N GLN A 9 -5.83 -3.22 -12.56
CA GLN A 9 -4.39 -3.43 -12.52
C GLN A 9 -4.06 -4.83 -11.94
N ALA A 10 -2.81 -5.27 -12.06
CA ALA A 10 -2.37 -6.61 -11.64
C ALA A 10 -2.26 -6.79 -10.09
N VAL A 11 -3.24 -6.28 -9.33
CA VAL A 11 -3.30 -6.35 -7.86
C VAL A 11 -3.38 -7.78 -7.34
N LEU A 12 -4.01 -8.69 -8.10
CA LEU A 12 -4.13 -10.11 -7.76
C LEU A 12 -2.96 -10.95 -8.28
N SER A 13 -1.89 -10.33 -8.79
CA SER A 13 -0.70 -11.08 -9.24
C SER A 13 -0.07 -11.83 -8.06
N PRO A 14 0.40 -13.07 -8.26
CA PRO A 14 1.00 -13.86 -7.18
C PRO A 14 2.29 -13.20 -6.64
N LEU A 15 2.70 -13.59 -5.44
CA LEU A 15 4.02 -13.25 -4.88
C LEU A 15 5.12 -13.57 -5.89
N THR A 16 6.12 -12.70 -5.98
CA THR A 16 7.28 -12.88 -6.86
C THR A 16 8.58 -12.83 -6.05
N SER A 17 9.69 -13.31 -6.61
CA SER A 17 10.96 -13.36 -5.90
C SER A 17 11.62 -12.00 -5.67
N SER A 18 11.17 -10.94 -6.34
CA SER A 18 11.72 -9.59 -6.21
C SER A 18 10.62 -8.54 -6.33
N ALA A 19 10.73 -7.50 -5.51
CA ALA A 19 9.86 -6.34 -5.60
C ALA A 19 10.65 -5.05 -5.41
N LEU A 20 10.14 -3.96 -5.95
CA LEU A 20 10.58 -2.61 -5.67
C LEU A 20 9.37 -1.77 -5.30
N PHE A 21 9.42 -1.18 -4.11
CA PHE A 21 8.43 -0.23 -3.62
C PHE A 21 9.02 1.16 -3.75
N LEU A 22 8.37 2.02 -4.52
CA LEU A 22 8.78 3.41 -4.71
C LEU A 22 7.62 4.32 -4.33
N VAL A 23 7.83 5.12 -3.28
CA VAL A 23 6.88 6.14 -2.83
C VAL A 23 7.48 7.52 -3.08
N VAL A 24 6.75 8.38 -3.78
CA VAL A 24 7.18 9.74 -4.09
C VAL A 24 6.09 10.76 -3.76
N THR A 25 6.49 12.00 -3.47
CA THR A 25 5.58 13.16 -3.47
C THR A 25 5.81 13.98 -4.73
N VAL A 26 4.73 14.45 -5.36
CA VAL A 26 4.77 15.30 -6.56
C VAL A 26 5.05 16.74 -6.14
N ASP A 27 6.13 17.31 -6.67
CA ASP A 27 6.48 18.70 -6.39
C ASP A 27 5.49 19.64 -7.11
N PRO A 28 5.35 20.91 -6.68
CA PRO A 28 4.44 21.85 -7.33
C PRO A 28 4.73 21.99 -8.84
N SER A 29 3.68 21.93 -9.67
CA SER A 29 3.76 21.95 -11.14
C SER A 29 4.29 20.67 -11.79
N GLY A 30 4.52 19.60 -11.01
CA GLY A 30 4.87 18.27 -11.52
C GLY A 30 3.67 17.48 -12.06
N GLU A 31 2.44 17.93 -11.80
CA GLU A 31 1.20 17.23 -12.15
C GLU A 31 1.10 16.88 -13.66
N PRO A 32 1.43 17.77 -14.62
CA PRO A 32 1.35 17.44 -16.04
C PRO A 32 2.27 16.28 -16.44
N VAL A 33 3.51 16.25 -15.92
CA VAL A 33 4.49 15.20 -16.22
C VAL A 33 4.09 13.88 -15.57
N VAL A 34 3.58 13.93 -14.34
CA VAL A 34 3.03 12.74 -13.66
C VAL A 34 1.89 12.15 -14.47
N ARG A 35 0.94 12.97 -14.93
CA ARG A 35 -0.20 12.49 -15.73
C ARG A 35 0.24 11.87 -17.05
N GLU A 36 1.18 12.48 -17.76
CA GLU A 36 1.76 11.90 -18.98
C GLU A 36 2.40 10.54 -18.68
N LEU A 37 3.14 10.42 -17.58
CA LEU A 37 3.71 9.14 -17.16
C LEU A 37 2.66 8.08 -16.87
N LEU A 38 1.55 8.43 -16.21
CA LEU A 38 0.47 7.48 -15.92
C LEU A 38 -0.10 6.88 -17.21
N THR A 39 -0.31 7.70 -18.24
CA THR A 39 -0.78 7.23 -19.56
C THR A 39 0.24 6.39 -20.32
N ASP A 40 1.53 6.59 -20.07
CA ASP A 40 2.62 5.84 -20.70
C ASP A 40 2.97 4.54 -19.95
N LEU A 41 2.50 4.38 -18.71
CA LEU A 41 2.97 3.35 -17.78
C LEU A 41 2.82 1.94 -18.35
N ALA A 42 1.65 1.62 -18.92
CA ALA A 42 1.42 0.31 -19.53
C ALA A 42 2.39 0.03 -20.68
N GLY A 43 2.77 1.07 -21.43
CA GLY A 43 3.79 1.01 -22.47
C GLY A 43 5.19 0.72 -21.92
N LEU A 44 5.57 1.37 -20.81
CA LEU A 44 6.86 1.15 -20.14
C LEU A 44 6.97 -0.27 -19.58
N VAL A 45 5.94 -0.75 -18.88
CA VAL A 45 5.89 -2.12 -18.33
C VAL A 45 6.05 -3.14 -19.46
N ARG A 46 5.32 -2.99 -20.57
CA ARG A 46 5.47 -3.86 -21.75
C ARG A 46 6.87 -3.78 -22.34
N SER A 47 7.45 -2.59 -22.48
CA SER A 47 8.76 -2.41 -23.10
C SER A 47 9.89 -3.07 -22.32
N VAL A 48 9.85 -2.98 -20.98
CA VAL A 48 10.82 -3.65 -20.10
C VAL A 48 10.53 -5.15 -20.02
N GLY A 49 9.28 -5.53 -19.70
CA GLY A 49 8.90 -6.91 -19.43
C GLY A 49 8.92 -7.83 -20.66
N PHE A 50 8.61 -7.32 -21.85
CA PHE A 50 8.58 -8.13 -23.08
C PHE A 50 9.96 -8.68 -23.46
N ARG A 51 11.04 -8.06 -22.98
CA ARG A 51 12.42 -8.56 -23.15
C ARG A 51 12.65 -9.89 -22.42
N LEU A 52 11.90 -10.14 -21.34
CA LEU A 52 11.99 -11.33 -20.48
C LEU A 52 10.59 -11.73 -19.97
N PRO A 53 9.76 -12.40 -20.79
CA PRO A 53 8.38 -12.75 -20.42
C PRO A 53 8.28 -13.63 -19.17
N GLU A 54 9.23 -14.56 -19.00
CA GLU A 54 9.39 -15.40 -17.81
C GLU A 54 9.72 -14.60 -16.53
N GLY A 55 9.98 -13.29 -16.65
CA GLY A 55 10.21 -12.39 -15.54
C GLY A 55 8.93 -11.92 -14.86
N GLU A 56 7.77 -12.09 -15.50
CA GLU A 56 6.44 -11.75 -14.95
C GLU A 56 6.37 -10.32 -14.36
N LEU A 57 7.00 -9.36 -15.04
CA LEU A 57 7.05 -7.97 -14.59
C LEU A 57 5.65 -7.36 -14.51
N THR A 58 5.29 -6.85 -13.34
CA THR A 58 4.08 -6.05 -13.13
C THR A 58 4.42 -4.76 -12.38
N CYS A 59 3.58 -3.75 -12.56
CA CYS A 59 3.62 -2.51 -11.78
C CYS A 59 2.20 -2.13 -11.42
N VAL A 60 1.91 -2.11 -10.12
CA VAL A 60 0.66 -1.56 -9.59
C VAL A 60 0.94 -0.14 -9.12
N THR A 61 0.17 0.81 -9.62
CA THR A 61 0.31 2.23 -9.29
C THR A 61 -0.84 2.69 -8.40
N GLY A 62 -0.48 3.20 -7.22
CA GLY A 62 -1.40 3.81 -6.27
C GLY A 62 -1.26 5.33 -6.26
N ILE A 63 -2.36 6.04 -6.05
CA ILE A 63 -2.45 7.50 -5.98
C ILE A 63 -3.00 7.92 -4.62
N GLY A 64 -2.26 8.79 -3.92
CA GLY A 64 -2.61 9.27 -2.58
C GLY A 64 -3.78 10.25 -2.61
N SER A 65 -4.47 10.41 -1.49
CA SER A 65 -5.67 11.25 -1.39
C SER A 65 -5.47 12.70 -1.86
N ASP A 66 -4.39 13.34 -1.42
CA ASP A 66 -4.11 14.74 -1.74
C ASP A 66 -3.61 14.89 -3.18
N ALA A 67 -2.89 13.89 -3.68
CA ALA A 67 -2.46 13.82 -5.06
C ALA A 67 -3.65 13.64 -6.02
N TRP A 68 -4.65 12.86 -5.64
CA TRP A 68 -5.87 12.66 -6.41
C TRP A 68 -6.54 13.98 -6.77
N ASP A 69 -6.72 14.87 -5.80
CA ASP A 69 -7.35 16.18 -5.99
C ASP A 69 -6.53 17.13 -6.88
N ARG A 70 -5.21 16.94 -6.93
CA ARG A 70 -4.31 17.71 -7.79
C ARG A 70 -4.27 17.16 -9.20
N LEU A 71 -4.43 15.84 -9.34
CA LEU A 71 -4.26 15.13 -10.60
C LEU A 71 -5.54 15.07 -11.42
N PHE A 72 -6.73 14.96 -10.81
CA PHE A 72 -7.97 14.68 -11.56
C PHE A 72 -9.14 15.57 -11.16
N VAL A 73 -9.96 15.94 -12.16
CA VAL A 73 -11.33 16.44 -11.92
C VAL A 73 -12.31 15.27 -11.87
N GLY A 74 -13.44 15.48 -11.20
CA GLY A 74 -14.54 14.53 -11.18
C GLY A 74 -14.72 13.87 -9.81
N PRO A 75 -15.36 12.68 -9.77
CA PRO A 75 -15.60 11.98 -8.52
C PRO A 75 -14.29 11.52 -7.87
N ARG A 76 -14.37 11.22 -6.57
CA ARG A 76 -13.28 10.62 -5.79
C ARG A 76 -13.69 9.21 -5.36
N PRO A 77 -12.75 8.26 -5.25
CA PRO A 77 -13.04 6.97 -4.63
C PRO A 77 -13.60 7.19 -3.24
N ALA A 78 -14.72 6.55 -2.93
CA ALA A 78 -15.59 6.92 -1.81
C ALA A 78 -14.88 6.93 -0.44
N GLU A 79 -13.90 6.04 -0.25
CA GLU A 79 -13.16 5.86 1.00
C GLU A 79 -11.71 6.35 0.93
N LEU A 80 -11.33 7.09 -0.12
CA LEU A 80 -9.96 7.62 -0.24
C LEU A 80 -9.73 8.82 0.70
N HIS A 81 -8.87 8.61 1.69
CA HIS A 81 -8.35 9.64 2.60
C HIS A 81 -6.86 9.42 2.91
N PRO A 82 -6.13 10.43 3.40
CA PRO A 82 -4.75 10.24 3.85
C PRO A 82 -4.67 9.20 4.96
N PHE A 83 -3.58 8.42 5.02
CA PHE A 83 -3.35 7.46 6.10
C PHE A 83 -3.50 8.14 7.46
N ARG A 84 -4.29 7.52 8.34
CA ARG A 84 -4.54 8.03 9.68
C ARG A 84 -3.55 7.40 10.64
N GLU A 85 -2.77 8.23 11.31
CA GLU A 85 -1.87 7.76 12.35
C GLU A 85 -2.64 6.96 13.41
N VAL A 86 -2.11 5.79 13.78
CA VAL A 86 -2.66 4.96 14.85
C VAL A 86 -1.70 5.01 16.03
N ALA A 87 -2.06 5.79 17.04
CA ALA A 87 -1.28 5.95 18.26
C ALA A 87 -1.82 5.03 19.37
N GLY A 88 -1.13 3.92 19.58
CA GLY A 88 -1.35 3.03 20.72
C GLY A 88 -0.71 3.54 22.01
N ALA A 89 -0.87 2.79 23.10
CA ALA A 89 -0.28 3.14 24.38
C ALA A 89 1.27 3.07 24.39
N ARG A 90 1.85 2.21 23.53
CA ARG A 90 3.29 1.97 23.43
C ARG A 90 3.85 2.19 22.02
N HIS A 91 3.08 1.80 21.01
CA HIS A 91 3.52 1.75 19.62
C HIS A 91 2.69 2.71 18.76
N THR A 92 3.29 3.25 17.72
CA THR A 92 2.63 4.18 16.80
C THR A 92 2.83 3.73 15.36
N ALA A 93 1.76 3.71 14.57
CA ALA A 93 1.81 3.63 13.12
C ALA A 93 1.80 5.07 12.57
N PRO A 94 2.95 5.65 12.18
CA PRO A 94 3.00 7.05 11.75
C PRO A 94 2.33 7.24 10.39
N ALA A 95 1.72 8.40 10.17
CA ALA A 95 1.33 8.85 8.84
C ALA A 95 2.51 9.57 8.16
N THR A 96 2.96 9.06 7.01
CA THR A 96 4.10 9.63 6.27
C THR A 96 3.71 10.05 4.84
N PRO A 97 4.37 11.07 4.26
CA PRO A 97 4.03 11.57 2.93
C PRO A 97 4.16 10.54 1.82
N GLY A 98 3.21 10.54 0.89
CA GLY A 98 3.28 9.78 -0.36
C GLY A 98 2.11 10.14 -1.28
N ASP A 99 2.43 10.61 -2.48
CA ASP A 99 1.46 10.99 -3.50
C ASP A 99 1.28 9.88 -4.55
N LEU A 100 2.36 9.19 -4.89
CA LEU A 100 2.34 8.05 -5.81
C LEU A 100 3.09 6.87 -5.18
N LEU A 101 2.53 5.68 -5.36
CA LEU A 101 3.17 4.40 -5.11
C LEU A 101 3.38 3.70 -6.44
N PHE A 102 4.59 3.20 -6.68
CA PHE A 102 4.85 2.18 -7.69
C PHE A 102 5.25 0.90 -6.97
N HIS A 103 4.37 -0.09 -6.98
CA HIS A 103 4.64 -1.44 -6.51
C HIS A 103 5.03 -2.30 -7.70
N ILE A 104 6.33 -2.47 -7.89
CA ILE A 104 6.91 -3.17 -9.03
C ILE A 104 7.31 -4.57 -8.59
N LYS A 105 6.85 -5.60 -9.29
CA LYS A 105 7.12 -7.00 -8.97
C LYS A 105 7.68 -7.72 -10.17
N ALA A 106 8.63 -8.61 -9.94
CA ALA A 106 9.16 -9.49 -10.97
C ALA A 106 9.85 -10.69 -10.34
N ARG A 107 10.08 -11.72 -11.16
CA ARG A 107 10.89 -12.88 -10.75
C ARG A 107 12.39 -12.56 -10.72
N GLN A 108 12.81 -11.46 -11.32
CA GLN A 108 14.20 -11.03 -11.37
C GLN A 108 14.33 -9.56 -10.96
N PRO A 109 15.30 -9.21 -10.10
CA PRO A 109 15.41 -7.86 -9.52
C PRO A 109 15.83 -6.79 -10.55
N ASP A 110 16.51 -7.18 -11.63
CA ASP A 110 16.92 -6.28 -12.71
C ASP A 110 15.71 -5.70 -13.46
N LEU A 111 14.64 -6.47 -13.67
CA LEU A 111 13.40 -5.98 -14.27
C LEU A 111 12.72 -4.90 -13.40
N CYS A 112 12.66 -5.13 -12.08
CA CYS A 112 12.15 -4.14 -11.14
C CYS A 112 12.97 -2.86 -11.19
N PHE A 113 14.30 -3.00 -11.17
CA PHE A 113 15.24 -1.89 -11.20
C PHE A 113 15.19 -1.09 -12.52
N GLU A 114 15.15 -1.77 -13.66
CA GLU A 114 15.07 -1.14 -14.99
C GLU A 114 13.78 -0.33 -15.15
N LEU A 115 12.64 -0.91 -14.74
CA LEU A 115 11.37 -0.17 -14.79
C LEU A 115 11.41 1.05 -13.86
N ALA A 116 11.86 0.89 -12.61
CA ALA A 116 12.00 2.00 -11.67
C ALA A 116 12.93 3.10 -12.22
N THR A 117 14.00 2.73 -12.92
CA THR A 117 14.92 3.67 -13.58
C THR A 117 14.19 4.49 -14.64
N HIS A 118 13.43 3.84 -15.54
CA HIS A 118 12.65 4.55 -16.55
C HIS A 118 11.56 5.46 -15.96
N LEU A 119 10.91 5.04 -14.88
CA LEU A 119 9.97 5.90 -14.15
C LEU A 119 10.69 7.14 -13.58
N MET A 120 11.82 6.94 -12.91
CA MET A 120 12.56 8.04 -12.29
C MET A 120 13.24 8.95 -13.32
N ASP A 121 13.63 8.47 -14.50
CA ASP A 121 14.16 9.32 -15.56
C ASP A 121 13.13 10.33 -16.07
N ARG A 122 11.84 9.97 -16.03
CA ARG A 122 10.72 10.87 -16.35
C ARG A 122 10.40 11.83 -15.18
N LEU A 123 10.51 11.35 -13.95
CA LEU A 123 10.04 12.07 -12.75
C LEU A 123 11.12 12.89 -12.03
N ARG A 124 12.41 12.66 -12.31
CA ARG A 124 13.50 13.32 -11.58
C ARG A 124 13.43 14.83 -11.76
N GLY A 125 13.36 15.55 -10.64
CA GLY A 125 13.28 17.01 -10.62
C GLY A 125 11.85 17.56 -10.57
N ILE A 126 10.82 16.72 -10.67
CA ILE A 126 9.42 17.10 -10.44
C ILE A 126 8.73 16.24 -9.36
N VAL A 127 9.44 15.26 -8.79
CA VAL A 127 9.04 14.53 -7.58
C VAL A 127 10.18 14.47 -6.58
N THR A 128 9.80 14.28 -5.32
CA THR A 128 10.70 13.94 -4.21
C THR A 128 10.47 12.48 -3.79
N VAL A 129 11.51 11.65 -3.84
CA VAL A 129 11.47 10.27 -3.34
C VAL A 129 11.34 10.27 -1.81
N ARG A 130 10.33 9.58 -1.29
CA ARG A 130 10.05 9.46 0.15
C ARG A 130 10.48 8.13 0.72
N ASP A 131 10.29 7.05 -0.04
CA ASP A 131 10.78 5.73 0.32
C ASP A 131 11.09 4.94 -0.96
N GLU A 132 12.15 4.15 -0.91
CA GLU A 132 12.56 3.25 -1.97
C GLU A 132 13.10 1.98 -1.32
N VAL A 133 12.46 0.85 -1.58
CA VAL A 133 12.82 -0.43 -0.96
C VAL A 133 12.85 -1.52 -2.02
N SER A 134 14.01 -2.18 -2.16
CA SER A 134 14.12 -3.42 -2.91
C SER A 134 13.85 -4.60 -1.97
N GLY A 135 12.71 -5.26 -2.18
CA GLY A 135 12.31 -6.46 -1.47
C GLY A 135 12.80 -7.74 -2.15
N PHE A 136 13.04 -8.78 -1.36
CA PHE A 136 13.42 -10.10 -1.85
C PHE A 136 12.61 -11.20 -1.15
N LYS A 137 12.24 -12.25 -1.89
CA LYS A 137 11.71 -13.47 -1.28
C LYS A 137 12.81 -14.12 -0.43
N TYR A 138 12.48 -14.51 0.80
CA TYR A 138 13.40 -15.18 1.70
C TYR A 138 13.00 -16.66 1.87
N PHE A 139 13.90 -17.56 1.47
CA PHE A 139 13.70 -19.01 1.50
C PHE A 139 12.32 -19.48 0.95
N ASP A 140 11.56 -20.21 1.76
CA ASP A 140 10.27 -20.83 1.49
C ASP A 140 9.10 -19.90 1.84
N GLU A 141 9.12 -18.67 1.32
CA GLU A 141 8.13 -17.59 1.58
C GLU A 141 8.13 -17.09 3.02
N ARG A 142 9.33 -16.97 3.62
CA ARG A 142 9.47 -16.49 4.99
C ARG A 142 9.70 -14.98 5.07
N ASP A 143 9.31 -14.39 6.19
CA ASP A 143 9.81 -13.10 6.63
C ASP A 143 11.19 -13.22 7.32
N LEU A 144 11.76 -12.08 7.75
CA LEU A 144 13.04 -12.09 8.48
C LEU A 144 12.90 -12.48 9.96
N LEU A 145 11.67 -12.57 10.49
CA LEU A 145 11.38 -13.16 11.80
C LEU A 145 11.43 -14.71 11.74
N GLY A 146 11.41 -15.26 10.52
CA GLY A 146 11.56 -16.67 10.19
C GLY A 146 10.24 -17.44 10.14
N PHE A 147 9.11 -16.76 10.01
CA PHE A 147 7.78 -17.36 9.81
C PHE A 147 7.39 -17.26 8.34
N VAL A 148 6.60 -18.22 7.85
CA VAL A 148 6.02 -18.11 6.51
C VAL A 148 5.05 -16.93 6.51
N ASP A 149 5.12 -16.08 5.49
CA ASP A 149 4.31 -14.88 5.36
C ASP A 149 3.46 -14.93 4.09
N GLY A 150 2.15 -14.73 4.27
CA GLY A 150 1.14 -14.80 3.20
C GLY A 150 0.27 -16.07 3.18
N THR A 151 0.40 -16.97 4.16
CA THR A 151 -0.31 -18.27 4.20
C THR A 151 -1.83 -18.15 4.10
N GLU A 152 -2.43 -17.23 4.87
CA GLU A 152 -3.89 -17.01 4.91
C GLU A 152 -4.36 -15.95 3.90
N ASN A 153 -3.55 -15.62 2.89
CA ASN A 153 -4.02 -14.75 1.81
C ASN A 153 -5.21 -15.40 1.08
N PRO A 154 -6.26 -14.63 0.75
CA PRO A 154 -7.34 -15.15 -0.06
C PRO A 154 -6.81 -15.49 -1.46
N THR A 155 -7.41 -16.49 -2.10
CA THR A 155 -7.04 -16.92 -3.46
C THR A 155 -8.25 -16.98 -4.38
N GLY A 156 -8.01 -16.92 -5.69
CA GLY A 156 -9.05 -17.07 -6.71
C GLY A 156 -10.21 -16.08 -6.51
N PRO A 157 -11.47 -16.55 -6.58
CA PRO A 157 -12.64 -15.67 -6.40
C PRO A 157 -12.66 -14.94 -5.05
N ALA A 158 -12.17 -15.54 -3.97
CA ALA A 158 -12.14 -14.89 -2.66
C ALA A 158 -11.19 -13.68 -2.66
N ALA A 159 -10.04 -13.80 -3.33
CA ALA A 159 -9.10 -12.69 -3.48
C ALA A 159 -9.74 -11.53 -4.26
N ASN A 160 -10.47 -11.84 -5.33
CA ASN A 160 -11.19 -10.85 -6.10
C ASN A 160 -12.23 -10.11 -5.24
N THR A 161 -13.06 -10.85 -4.50
CA THR A 161 -14.07 -10.28 -3.59
C THR A 161 -13.45 -9.41 -2.49
N ALA A 162 -12.30 -9.81 -1.94
CA ALA A 162 -11.64 -9.09 -0.86
C ALA A 162 -10.93 -7.80 -1.31
N VAL A 163 -10.46 -7.75 -2.57
CA VAL A 163 -9.49 -6.75 -3.04
C VAL A 163 -10.09 -5.77 -4.03
N VAL A 164 -11.02 -6.21 -4.87
CA VAL A 164 -11.51 -5.43 -6.01
C VAL A 164 -12.81 -4.72 -5.63
N ILE A 165 -12.82 -3.39 -5.78
CA ILE A 165 -14.00 -2.54 -5.57
C ILE A 165 -15.11 -3.01 -6.52
N GLY A 166 -16.32 -3.20 -5.98
CA GLY A 166 -17.47 -3.64 -6.77
C GLY A 166 -17.59 -5.15 -6.97
N ALA A 167 -16.59 -5.95 -6.55
CA ALA A 167 -16.63 -7.41 -6.74
C ALA A 167 -17.60 -8.13 -5.81
N ALA A 168 -17.72 -7.66 -4.56
CA ALA A 168 -18.67 -8.19 -3.58
C ALA A 168 -20.06 -7.54 -3.71
N ASP A 169 -20.08 -6.24 -3.98
CA ASP A 169 -21.27 -5.42 -4.10
C ASP A 169 -21.08 -4.40 -5.24
N PRO A 170 -21.75 -4.57 -6.40
CA PRO A 170 -21.62 -3.65 -7.54
C PRO A 170 -22.04 -2.21 -7.24
N GLU A 171 -22.80 -1.95 -6.17
CA GLU A 171 -23.21 -0.60 -5.77
C GLU A 171 -22.21 0.07 -4.82
N GLN A 172 -21.13 -0.63 -4.41
CA GLN A 172 -20.14 -0.13 -3.46
C GLN A 172 -19.54 1.22 -3.88
N ASP A 173 -19.03 1.29 -5.11
CA ASP A 173 -18.47 2.52 -5.70
C ASP A 173 -18.48 2.39 -7.24
N PRO A 174 -19.63 2.69 -7.90
CA PRO A 174 -19.82 2.43 -9.33
C PRO A 174 -18.78 3.12 -10.23
N ASP A 175 -18.31 4.31 -9.85
CA ASP A 175 -17.35 5.09 -10.63
C ASP A 175 -15.92 4.50 -10.58
N PHE A 176 -15.63 3.66 -9.57
CA PHE A 176 -14.29 3.10 -9.32
C PHE A 176 -14.27 1.57 -9.24
N THR A 177 -15.29 0.92 -9.80
CA THR A 177 -15.35 -0.55 -9.91
C THR A 177 -14.14 -1.09 -10.65
N GLY A 178 -13.53 -2.16 -10.12
CA GLY A 178 -12.28 -2.72 -10.65
C GLY A 178 -11.01 -2.11 -10.03
N GLY A 179 -11.12 -1.00 -9.29
CA GLY A 179 -10.03 -0.45 -8.48
C GLY A 179 -9.80 -1.21 -7.17
N SER A 180 -8.87 -0.71 -6.35
CA SER A 180 -8.55 -1.24 -5.02
C SER A 180 -8.03 -0.12 -4.10
N TYR A 181 -7.90 -0.40 -2.82
CA TYR A 181 -7.14 0.43 -1.88
C TYR A 181 -5.90 -0.32 -1.43
N VAL A 182 -4.79 0.40 -1.26
CA VAL A 182 -3.54 -0.19 -0.80
C VAL A 182 -2.94 0.63 0.34
N VAL A 183 -2.54 -0.07 1.40
CA VAL A 183 -1.79 0.51 2.51
C VAL A 183 -0.38 -0.06 2.51
N VAL A 184 0.61 0.81 2.70
CA VAL A 184 2.02 0.41 2.85
C VAL A 184 2.58 0.88 4.18
N GLN A 185 3.41 0.04 4.79
CA GLN A 185 4.18 0.37 5.99
C GLN A 185 5.54 -0.33 5.94
N LYS A 186 6.60 0.42 6.17
CA LYS A 186 7.96 -0.12 6.31
C LYS A 186 8.22 -0.44 7.77
N TYR A 187 8.46 -1.72 8.08
CA TYR A 187 8.82 -2.16 9.43
C TYR A 187 10.31 -2.48 9.53
N LEU A 188 10.94 -2.01 10.61
CA LEU A 188 12.31 -2.39 10.99
C LEU A 188 12.26 -3.28 12.24
N HIS A 189 13.04 -4.37 12.20
CA HIS A 189 13.00 -5.43 13.20
C HIS A 189 14.19 -5.40 14.16
N ASP A 190 13.94 -5.53 15.47
CA ASP A 190 14.94 -5.87 16.48
C ASP A 190 15.17 -7.39 16.49
N LEU A 191 15.91 -7.88 15.48
CA LEU A 191 16.25 -9.30 15.37
C LEU A 191 17.03 -9.85 16.58
N PRO A 192 17.96 -9.11 17.21
CA PRO A 192 18.58 -9.58 18.46
C PRO A 192 17.56 -9.88 19.57
N ALA A 193 16.63 -8.97 19.84
CA ALA A 193 15.59 -9.18 20.85
C ALA A 193 14.65 -10.33 20.45
N TRP A 194 14.26 -10.40 19.18
CA TRP A 194 13.41 -11.46 18.66
C TRP A 194 14.06 -12.84 18.80
N ASN A 195 15.32 -12.98 18.39
CA ASN A 195 16.05 -14.25 18.41
C ASN A 195 16.47 -14.69 19.83
N ALA A 196 16.40 -13.80 20.83
CA ALA A 196 16.57 -14.17 22.23
C ALA A 196 15.37 -14.92 22.80
N LEU A 197 14.19 -14.83 22.16
CA LEU A 197 13.01 -15.57 22.56
C LEU A 197 13.15 -17.07 22.25
N PRO A 198 12.66 -17.96 23.13
CA PRO A 198 12.38 -19.35 22.75
C PRO A 198 11.40 -19.42 21.59
N VAL A 199 11.52 -20.45 20.75
CA VAL A 199 10.65 -20.63 19.56
C VAL A 199 9.17 -20.64 19.97
N GLU A 200 8.81 -21.29 21.07
CA GLU A 200 7.42 -21.35 21.54
C GLU A 200 6.87 -19.99 22.00
N ALA A 201 7.73 -19.03 22.31
CA ALA A 201 7.33 -17.66 22.62
C ALA A 201 7.13 -16.84 21.34
N GLN A 202 7.98 -17.05 20.32
CA GLN A 202 7.79 -16.49 18.98
C GLN A 202 6.50 -17.00 18.34
N GLU A 203 6.24 -18.32 18.42
CA GLU A 203 5.02 -18.95 17.91
C GLU A 203 3.77 -18.39 18.57
N ARG A 204 3.82 -18.10 19.87
CA ARG A 204 2.71 -17.44 20.59
C ARG A 204 2.53 -15.97 20.20
N ALA A 205 3.61 -15.25 19.89
CA ALA A 205 3.51 -13.88 19.40
C ALA A 205 2.89 -13.83 17.99
N VAL A 206 3.24 -14.77 17.11
CA VAL A 206 2.68 -14.85 15.76
C VAL A 206 1.28 -15.46 15.75
N GLY A 207 1.05 -16.54 16.50
CA GLY A 207 -0.17 -17.35 16.44
C GLY A 207 -0.06 -18.60 15.55
N ARG A 208 1.15 -18.97 15.10
CA ARG A 208 1.42 -20.14 14.24
C ARG A 208 2.68 -20.88 14.67
N ARG A 209 2.84 -22.13 14.24
CA ARG A 209 4.08 -22.91 14.40
C ARG A 209 5.15 -22.42 13.43
N LYS A 210 6.38 -22.24 13.91
CA LYS A 210 7.43 -21.58 13.12
C LYS A 210 7.88 -22.41 11.92
N LEU A 211 8.14 -23.70 12.14
CA LEU A 211 8.66 -24.57 11.08
C LEU A 211 7.56 -25.05 10.13
N SER A 212 6.47 -25.60 10.69
CA SER A 212 5.41 -26.25 9.91
C SER A 212 4.34 -25.29 9.42
N ASP A 213 4.35 -24.04 9.87
CA ASP A 213 3.37 -23.00 9.52
C ASP A 213 1.91 -23.40 9.81
N ILE A 214 1.71 -24.26 10.82
CA ILE A 214 0.37 -24.66 11.25
C ILE A 214 -0.14 -23.64 12.26
N GLU A 215 -1.33 -23.11 12.04
CA GLU A 215 -1.99 -22.20 12.98
C GLU A 215 -2.15 -22.83 14.37
N LEU A 216 -1.96 -22.04 15.42
CA LEU A 216 -2.22 -22.51 16.77
C LEU A 216 -3.73 -22.74 16.97
N PRO A 217 -4.13 -23.84 17.65
CA PRO A 217 -5.51 -24.02 18.09
C PRO A 217 -6.00 -22.84 18.92
N ASP A 218 -7.30 -22.50 18.83
CA ASP A 218 -7.87 -21.32 19.47
C ASP A 218 -7.73 -21.30 21.01
N ASP A 219 -7.68 -22.47 21.66
CA ASP A 219 -7.45 -22.58 23.10
C ASP A 219 -5.99 -22.34 23.52
N LEU A 220 -5.06 -22.37 22.55
CA LEU A 220 -3.63 -22.11 22.76
C LEU A 220 -3.15 -20.80 22.13
N LYS A 221 -3.93 -20.22 21.22
CA LYS A 221 -3.63 -18.97 20.51
C LYS A 221 -3.87 -17.78 21.44
N PRO A 222 -2.83 -17.01 21.79
CA PRO A 222 -3.01 -15.82 22.63
C PRO A 222 -3.87 -14.76 21.93
N ALA A 223 -4.71 -14.07 22.69
CA ALA A 223 -5.55 -12.98 22.18
C ALA A 223 -4.73 -11.79 21.66
N ASP A 224 -3.49 -11.62 22.14
CA ASP A 224 -2.54 -10.60 21.72
C ASP A 224 -1.57 -11.08 20.61
N SER A 225 -1.81 -12.28 20.04
CA SER A 225 -1.04 -12.77 18.90
C SER A 225 -1.40 -12.02 17.61
N HIS A 226 -0.43 -11.93 16.70
CA HIS A 226 -0.63 -11.27 15.41
C HIS A 226 -1.83 -11.83 14.64
N VAL A 227 -1.95 -13.17 14.53
CA VAL A 227 -3.10 -13.81 13.86
C VAL A 227 -4.41 -13.40 14.55
N ALA A 228 -4.50 -13.47 15.88
CA ALA A 228 -5.75 -13.15 16.58
C ALA A 228 -6.21 -11.70 16.35
N LEU A 229 -5.28 -10.73 16.38
CA LEU A 229 -5.60 -9.32 16.20
C LEU A 229 -5.83 -8.91 14.75
N THR A 230 -5.31 -9.68 13.79
CA THR A 230 -5.48 -9.45 12.35
C THR A 230 -6.62 -10.26 11.73
N THR A 231 -7.23 -11.20 12.45
CA THR A 231 -8.50 -11.82 12.02
C THR A 231 -9.66 -10.87 12.26
N ILE A 232 -10.27 -10.38 11.17
CA ILE A 232 -11.42 -9.47 11.24
C ILE A 232 -12.71 -10.21 10.92
N THR A 233 -13.63 -10.24 11.87
CA THR A 233 -14.97 -10.81 11.68
C THR A 233 -16.04 -9.74 11.92
N ASP A 234 -17.00 -9.68 11.02
CA ASP A 234 -18.18 -8.83 11.12
C ASP A 234 -19.23 -9.41 12.08
N PRO A 235 -20.21 -8.60 12.54
CA PRO A 235 -21.26 -9.09 13.45
C PRO A 235 -22.10 -10.24 12.91
N ASP A 236 -22.17 -10.40 11.58
CA ASP A 236 -22.88 -11.51 10.92
C ASP A 236 -22.05 -12.79 10.80
N GLY A 237 -20.79 -12.76 11.29
CA GLY A 237 -19.85 -13.89 11.22
C GLY A 237 -19.00 -13.93 9.95
N THR A 238 -19.15 -12.96 9.04
CA THR A 238 -18.34 -12.89 7.82
C THR A 238 -16.91 -12.47 8.15
N GLU A 239 -15.93 -13.28 7.75
CA GLU A 239 -14.53 -12.90 7.83
C GLU A 239 -14.17 -11.91 6.71
N ARG A 240 -13.53 -10.81 7.09
CA ARG A 240 -13.01 -9.79 6.16
C ARG A 240 -11.53 -10.02 5.95
N GLN A 241 -11.14 -10.19 4.70
CA GLN A 241 -9.78 -10.52 4.30
C GLN A 241 -9.15 -9.35 3.53
N ILE A 242 -7.83 -9.37 3.46
CA ILE A 242 -7.01 -8.49 2.63
C ILE A 242 -6.03 -9.36 1.85
N LEU A 243 -5.47 -8.85 0.76
CA LEU A 243 -4.38 -9.53 0.06
C LEU A 243 -3.06 -8.85 0.39
N ARG A 244 -2.16 -9.59 1.04
CA ARG A 244 -0.83 -9.09 1.43
C ARG A 244 0.23 -9.56 0.46
N ASP A 245 1.25 -8.73 0.26
CA ASP A 245 2.39 -9.04 -0.60
C ASP A 245 3.69 -8.58 0.08
N ASN A 246 3.80 -8.93 1.36
CA ASN A 246 4.89 -8.52 2.24
C ASN A 246 6.23 -8.98 1.68
N MET A 247 7.23 -8.10 1.70
CA MET A 247 8.57 -8.44 1.22
C MET A 247 9.65 -8.13 2.27
N PRO A 248 10.50 -9.12 2.61
CA PRO A 248 11.75 -8.90 3.31
C PRO A 248 12.62 -7.85 2.63
N PHE A 249 13.27 -6.99 3.41
CA PHE A 249 14.34 -6.12 2.95
C PHE A 249 15.41 -5.96 4.04
N GLY A 250 16.60 -5.51 3.68
CA GLY A 250 17.61 -5.21 4.68
C GLY A 250 18.98 -4.86 4.13
N ALA A 251 19.82 -4.39 5.03
CA ALA A 251 21.22 -4.09 4.80
C ALA A 251 22.03 -4.61 6.00
N PRO A 252 22.52 -5.87 5.96
CA PRO A 252 23.21 -6.49 7.09
C PRO A 252 24.41 -5.69 7.61
N GLY A 253 25.15 -5.01 6.72
CA GLY A 253 26.27 -4.13 7.09
C GLY A 253 25.87 -2.88 7.90
N ARG A 254 24.58 -2.53 7.91
CA ARG A 254 23.99 -1.45 8.73
C ARG A 254 23.15 -1.97 9.89
N GLY A 255 23.00 -3.30 10.01
CA GLY A 255 22.10 -3.90 10.98
C GLY A 255 20.62 -3.65 10.70
N GLU A 256 20.26 -3.30 9.47
CA GLU A 256 18.87 -3.05 9.07
C GLU A 256 18.24 -4.34 8.53
N PHE A 257 17.16 -4.78 9.16
CA PHE A 257 16.37 -5.93 8.75
C PHE A 257 14.90 -5.54 8.89
N GLY A 258 14.10 -5.79 7.86
CA GLY A 258 12.72 -5.34 7.88
C GLY A 258 11.78 -6.16 7.01
N THR A 259 10.49 -5.88 7.20
CA THR A 259 9.40 -6.32 6.34
C THR A 259 8.75 -5.08 5.75
N TYR A 260 8.66 -5.01 4.44
CA TYR A 260 7.82 -4.01 3.79
C TYR A 260 6.41 -4.57 3.71
N PHE A 261 5.52 -4.08 4.57
CA PHE A 261 4.11 -4.44 4.56
C PHE A 261 3.42 -3.73 3.41
N ILE A 262 2.63 -4.48 2.66
CA ILE A 262 1.69 -3.97 1.68
C ILE A 262 0.42 -4.82 1.72
N GLY A 263 -0.73 -4.16 1.86
CA GLY A 263 -2.03 -4.81 1.92
C GLY A 263 -3.01 -4.15 0.96
N TYR A 264 -3.65 -4.97 0.13
CA TYR A 264 -4.71 -4.57 -0.80
C TYR A 264 -6.08 -4.99 -0.28
N ALA A 265 -7.08 -4.13 -0.45
CA ALA A 265 -8.46 -4.41 -0.05
C ALA A 265 -9.46 -3.61 -0.90
N SER A 266 -10.69 -4.10 -1.02
CA SER A 266 -11.78 -3.38 -1.69
C SER A 266 -12.29 -2.19 -0.87
N THR A 267 -11.98 -2.15 0.42
CA THR A 267 -12.21 -1.01 1.33
C THR A 267 -11.01 -0.90 2.28
N PRO A 268 -10.49 0.32 2.55
CA PRO A 268 -9.38 0.49 3.48
C PRO A 268 -9.76 0.14 4.93
N SER A 269 -11.06 0.17 5.26
CA SER A 269 -11.57 -0.03 6.62
C SER A 269 -11.14 -1.37 7.25
N VAL A 270 -10.96 -2.42 6.44
CA VAL A 270 -10.50 -3.73 6.91
C VAL A 270 -9.07 -3.64 7.43
N ILE A 271 -8.17 -3.02 6.65
CA ILE A 271 -6.78 -2.81 7.06
C ILE A 271 -6.71 -1.86 8.25
N GLU A 272 -7.50 -0.79 8.24
CA GLU A 272 -7.55 0.15 9.37
C GLU A 272 -8.01 -0.50 10.67
N ARG A 273 -8.97 -1.43 10.61
CA ARG A 273 -9.39 -2.21 11.78
C ARG A 273 -8.30 -3.17 12.24
N MET A 274 -7.59 -3.83 11.33
CA MET A 274 -6.41 -4.64 11.68
C MET A 274 -5.35 -3.79 12.38
N LEU A 275 -5.04 -2.60 11.86
CA LEU A 275 -4.07 -1.68 12.46
C LEU A 275 -4.53 -1.16 13.83
N ALA A 276 -5.81 -0.82 13.99
CA ALA A 276 -6.36 -0.42 15.28
C ALA A 276 -6.20 -1.55 16.31
N ASN A 277 -6.56 -2.78 15.95
CA ASN A 277 -6.39 -3.96 16.80
C ASN A 277 -4.91 -4.18 17.16
N MET A 278 -4.00 -4.07 16.17
CA MET A 278 -2.57 -4.27 16.41
C MET A 278 -1.97 -3.21 17.33
N PHE A 279 -2.19 -1.93 17.06
CA PHE A 279 -1.50 -0.84 17.76
C PHE A 279 -2.20 -0.42 19.06
N ILE A 280 -3.54 -0.38 19.08
CA ILE A 280 -4.34 0.02 20.25
C ILE A 280 -4.66 -1.21 21.13
N GLY A 281 -4.89 -2.36 20.52
CA GLY A 281 -5.35 -3.59 21.17
C GLY A 281 -6.86 -3.77 21.10
N ASP A 282 -7.31 -5.02 21.12
CA ASP A 282 -8.71 -5.40 21.29
C ASP A 282 -8.85 -6.47 22.41
N PRO A 283 -9.24 -6.09 23.64
CA PRO A 283 -9.60 -4.74 24.09
C PRO A 283 -8.36 -3.81 24.18
N PRO A 284 -8.57 -2.47 24.26
CA PRO A 284 -7.49 -1.50 24.34
C PRO A 284 -6.47 -1.81 25.45
N GLY A 285 -5.18 -1.72 25.11
CA GLY A 285 -4.05 -2.05 25.99
C GLY A 285 -3.45 -3.45 25.75
N SER A 286 -4.10 -4.29 24.95
CA SER A 286 -3.59 -5.61 24.52
C SER A 286 -3.08 -5.55 23.08
N HIS A 287 -1.99 -4.82 22.84
CA HIS A 287 -1.42 -4.64 21.50
C HIS A 287 -0.78 -5.92 20.94
N ASP A 288 -0.57 -5.95 19.64
CA ASP A 288 0.08 -7.06 18.94
C ASP A 288 1.55 -7.21 19.37
N ARG A 289 1.87 -8.40 19.89
CA ARG A 289 3.21 -8.73 20.37
C ARG A 289 4.32 -8.59 19.34
N LEU A 290 4.04 -8.66 18.04
CA LEU A 290 5.06 -8.43 17.02
C LEU A 290 5.58 -6.99 17.00
N LEU A 291 4.77 -6.01 17.43
CA LEU A 291 5.17 -4.61 17.50
C LEU A 291 6.25 -4.35 18.55
N ASP A 292 6.42 -5.26 19.53
CA ASP A 292 7.53 -5.20 20.47
C ASP A 292 8.90 -5.45 19.81
N PHE A 293 8.90 -6.00 18.60
CA PHE A 293 10.10 -6.33 17.81
C PHE A 293 10.11 -5.64 16.45
N SER A 294 9.01 -5.01 16.03
CA SER A 294 8.83 -4.47 14.68
C SER A 294 8.31 -3.04 14.76
N THR A 295 9.12 -2.08 14.34
CA THR A 295 8.76 -0.65 14.38
C THR A 295 8.34 -0.16 13.01
N ALA A 296 7.11 0.33 12.86
CA ALA A 296 6.66 1.03 11.66
C ALA A 296 7.36 2.38 11.55
N VAL A 297 8.07 2.62 10.44
CA VAL A 297 8.73 3.91 10.16
C VAL A 297 8.04 4.70 9.05
N THR A 298 7.11 4.08 8.33
CA THR A 298 6.23 4.73 7.34
C THR A 298 4.80 4.22 7.45
N GLY A 299 3.86 4.99 6.92
CA GLY A 299 2.45 4.64 6.78
C GLY A 299 1.75 5.53 5.76
N THR A 300 1.28 4.93 4.67
CA THR A 300 0.61 5.66 3.58
C THR A 300 -0.50 4.81 2.96
N LEU A 301 -1.60 5.46 2.59
CA LEU A 301 -2.78 4.87 1.95
C LEU A 301 -2.92 5.48 0.55
N PHE A 302 -3.13 4.61 -0.43
CA PHE A 302 -3.36 4.99 -1.83
C PHE A 302 -4.62 4.31 -2.36
N HIS A 303 -5.26 4.95 -3.33
CA HIS A 303 -6.21 4.28 -4.21
C HIS A 303 -5.48 3.74 -5.45
N VAL A 304 -5.81 2.52 -5.86
CA VAL A 304 -5.32 1.87 -7.07
C VAL A 304 -6.44 1.89 -8.10
N PRO A 305 -6.41 2.84 -9.06
CA PRO A 305 -7.44 2.90 -10.10
C PRO A 305 -7.31 1.73 -11.09
N THR A 306 -8.28 1.60 -12.00
CA THR A 306 -8.20 0.62 -13.09
C THR A 306 -7.08 0.96 -14.07
N ALA A 307 -6.63 -0.01 -14.86
CA ALA A 307 -5.63 0.21 -15.90
C ALA A 307 -6.17 1.15 -17.00
N ASP A 308 -7.44 1.00 -17.37
CA ASP A 308 -8.12 1.91 -18.30
C ASP A 308 -8.24 3.35 -17.78
N PHE A 309 -8.44 3.55 -16.48
CA PHE A 309 -8.38 4.89 -15.87
C PHE A 309 -6.99 5.51 -15.99
N LEU A 310 -5.92 4.73 -15.84
CA LEU A 310 -4.55 5.24 -16.02
C LEU A 310 -4.23 5.55 -17.49
N ASP A 311 -4.74 4.74 -18.42
CA ASP A 311 -4.55 4.93 -19.85
C ASP A 311 -5.31 6.17 -20.38
N ASP A 312 -6.47 6.50 -19.82
CA ASP A 312 -7.29 7.67 -20.19
C ASP A 312 -7.86 8.42 -18.96
N PRO A 313 -7.02 9.13 -18.18
CA PRO A 313 -7.45 9.74 -16.93
C PRO A 313 -8.30 11.00 -17.15
N PRO A 314 -9.28 11.30 -16.25
CA PRO A 314 -10.08 12.52 -16.29
C PRO A 314 -9.22 13.79 -16.36
N ALA A 315 -9.75 14.89 -16.92
CA ALA A 315 -9.01 16.15 -17.11
C ALA A 315 -8.36 16.73 -15.83
N THR A 316 -7.41 17.65 -15.98
CA THR A 316 -6.69 18.26 -14.85
C THR A 316 -7.53 19.37 -14.23
N PRO A 317 -7.51 19.55 -12.89
CA PRO A 317 -8.14 20.70 -12.25
C PRO A 317 -7.63 22.02 -12.83
N GLU A 318 -8.53 23.00 -13.03
CA GLU A 318 -8.11 24.35 -13.41
C GLU A 318 -7.34 24.99 -12.25
N PRO A 319 -6.24 25.73 -12.51
CA PRO A 319 -5.53 26.45 -11.47
C PRO A 319 -6.49 27.47 -10.82
N THR A 320 -6.70 27.35 -9.51
CA THR A 320 -7.50 28.31 -8.76
C THR A 320 -6.81 29.67 -8.80
N VAL A 321 -7.31 30.58 -9.65
CA VAL A 321 -6.89 31.98 -9.64
C VAL A 321 -7.42 32.59 -8.34
N SER A 322 -6.58 32.66 -7.32
CA SER A 322 -6.88 33.46 -6.14
C SER A 322 -7.05 34.91 -6.58
N ALA A 323 -8.30 35.36 -6.62
CA ALA A 323 -8.64 36.73 -6.90
C ALA A 323 -8.02 37.62 -5.83
N ARG A 324 -6.89 38.26 -6.14
CA ARG A 324 -6.43 39.42 -5.37
C ARG A 324 -7.49 40.51 -5.55
N THR A 325 -8.31 40.71 -4.54
CA THR A 325 -9.13 41.90 -4.40
C THR A 325 -8.20 43.09 -4.35
N SER A 326 -8.00 43.76 -5.48
CA SER A 326 -7.46 45.11 -5.50
C SER A 326 -8.55 46.03 -4.97
N ASP A 327 -8.52 46.30 -3.66
CA ASP A 327 -9.25 47.41 -3.07
C ASP A 327 -8.65 48.71 -3.65
N GLY A 328 -9.30 49.20 -4.70
CA GLY A 328 -9.08 50.54 -5.23
C GLY A 328 -9.60 51.55 -4.22
N SER A 329 -8.71 52.04 -3.37
CA SER A 329 -8.91 53.26 -2.60
C SER A 329 -9.13 54.43 -3.56
N SER A 330 -10.38 54.84 -3.79
CA SER A 330 -10.69 56.15 -4.35
C SER A 330 -10.58 57.19 -3.24
N GLY A 331 -9.39 57.73 -3.07
CA GLY A 331 -9.15 58.93 -2.28
C GLY A 331 -9.97 60.10 -2.82
N THR A 332 -10.76 60.70 -1.94
CA THR A 332 -11.43 61.99 -2.11
C THR A 332 -10.41 63.07 -2.44
N ASP A 333 -10.57 63.73 -3.60
CA ASP A 333 -9.86 64.96 -3.91
C ASP A 333 -10.79 66.15 -3.65
N ASP A 334 -10.28 67.02 -2.79
CA ASP A 334 -10.87 68.22 -2.24
C ASP A 334 -10.79 69.36 -3.27
N ARG A 335 -11.87 70.16 -3.46
CA ARG A 335 -11.77 71.60 -3.80
C ARG A 335 -13.11 72.32 -3.97
N ALA A 336 -13.18 73.43 -3.21
CA ALA A 336 -13.93 74.68 -3.38
C ALA A 336 -15.38 74.74 -2.89
#